data_AF-A0A961CCG6-F1
#
_entry.id   AF-A0A961CCG6-F1
#
_cell.length_a   1.000
_cell.length_b   1.000
_cell.length_c   1.000
_cell.angle_alpha   90.00
_cell.angle_beta   90.00
_cell.angle_gamma   90.00
#
_symmetry.space_group_name_H-M   'P 1'
#
loop_
_entity.id
_entity.type
_entity.pdbx_description
1 polymer ?
#
loop_
_entity_poly.entity_id
_entity_poly.type
_entity_poly.pdbx_seq_one_letter_code
_entity_poly.pdbx_strand_id
1 'polypeptide(L)' 'MTTSTIAVADAAALIRDTDTLGVPLGPGQPVELLHELGKRERFDDLQVYGALLVDLYEVFTRPGVRMASG' A
#
# COMPACT_ATOMS: atom_id res chain seq x y z
N MET A 1 -2.98 -18.20 16.00
CA MET A 1 -3.17 -16.99 15.18
C MET A 1 -3.89 -15.98 16.07
N THR A 2 -3.19 -14.95 16.54
CA THR A 2 -3.79 -13.94 17.42
C THR A 2 -4.23 -12.79 16.53
N THR A 3 -5.52 -12.48 16.54
CA THR A 3 -6.07 -11.32 15.83
C THR A 3 -6.15 -10.16 16.80
N SER A 4 -5.73 -8.97 16.37
CA SER A 4 -5.88 -7.74 17.14
C SER A 4 -6.32 -6.61 16.22
N THR A 5 -7.02 -5.63 16.78
CA THR A 5 -7.36 -4.39 16.07
C THR A 5 -6.29 -3.36 16.39
N ILE A 6 -5.70 -2.77 15.36
CA ILE A 6 -4.63 -1.77 15.47
C ILE A 6 -5.00 -0.54 14.64
N ALA A 7 -4.34 0.60 14.89
CA ALA A 7 -4.51 1.77 14.04
C ALA A 7 -3.90 1.52 12.65
N VAL A 8 -4.40 2.23 11.64
CA VAL A 8 -3.90 2.08 10.26
C VAL A 8 -2.42 2.45 10.13
N ALA A 9 -1.93 3.42 10.89
CA ALA A 9 -0.52 3.78 10.92
C ALA A 9 0.37 2.63 11.43
N ASP A 10 -0.10 1.91 12.47
CA ASP A 10 0.60 0.72 12.98
C ASP A 10 0.58 -0.41 11.94
N ALA A 11 -0.55 -0.62 11.27
CA ALA A 11 -0.67 -1.60 10.20
C ALA A 11 0.25 -1.27 9.02
N ALA A 12 0.31 0.01 8.61
CA ALA A 12 1.22 0.48 7.58
C ALA A 12 2.67 0.21 7.99
N ALA A 13 3.06 0.47 9.24
CA ALA A 13 4.40 0.21 9.76
C ALA A 13 4.84 -1.27 9.69
N LEU A 14 3.90 -2.22 9.61
CA LEU A 14 4.21 -3.64 9.42
C LEU A 14 4.64 -3.97 7.98
N ILE A 15 4.25 -3.16 7.00
CA ILE A 15 4.65 -3.33 5.60
C ILE A 15 6.07 -2.80 5.41
N ARG A 16 6.95 -3.68 4.95
CA ARG A 16 8.36 -3.38 4.69
C ARG A 16 8.52 -2.65 3.37
N ASP A 17 9.66 -2.01 3.23
CA ASP A 17 10.09 -1.27 2.05
C ASP A 17 10.33 -2.13 0.80
N THR A 18 10.50 -3.45 0.97
CA THR A 18 10.73 -4.42 -0.12
C THR A 18 9.58 -5.43 -0.29
N ASP A 19 8.43 -5.21 0.34
CA ASP A 19 7.32 -6.15 0.27
C ASP A 19 6.62 -6.14 -1.11
N THR A 20 5.87 -7.21 -1.38
CA THR A 20 4.98 -7.31 -2.55
C THR A 20 3.53 -7.39 -2.10
N LEU A 21 2.69 -6.47 -2.56
CA LEU A 21 1.29 -6.33 -2.16
C LEU A 21 0.34 -6.66 -3.30
N GLY A 22 -0.68 -7.48 -3.01
CA GLY A 22 -1.85 -7.63 -3.86
C GLY A 22 -2.97 -6.71 -3.36
N VAL A 23 -3.47 -5.84 -4.23
CA VAL A 23 -4.56 -4.91 -3.94
C VAL A 23 -5.78 -5.31 -4.77
N PRO A 24 -6.94 -5.59 -4.14
CA PRO A 24 -8.15 -6.00 -4.84
C PRO A 24 -8.71 -4.88 -5.74
N LEU A 25 -9.57 -5.25 -6.69
CA LEU A 25 -10.23 -4.31 -7.59
C LEU A 25 -11.36 -3.54 -6.89
N GLY A 26 -11.50 -2.26 -7.19
CA GLY A 26 -12.68 -1.46 -6.83
C GLY A 26 -12.85 -1.28 -5.31
N PRO A 27 -14.05 -1.48 -4.75
CA PRO A 27 -14.35 -1.14 -3.34
C PRO A 27 -13.63 -2.03 -2.32
N GLY A 28 -12.94 -3.10 -2.75
CA GLY A 28 -12.10 -3.89 -1.85
C GLY A 28 -10.78 -3.22 -1.50
N GLN A 29 -10.39 -2.15 -2.20
CA GLN A 29 -9.08 -1.51 -1.98
C GLN A 29 -8.93 -0.99 -0.56
N PRO A 30 -7.77 -1.23 0.09
CA PRO A 30 -7.51 -0.71 1.42
C PRO A 30 -7.08 0.77 1.35
N VAL A 31 -8.02 1.65 1.01
CA VAL A 31 -7.80 3.08 0.71
C VAL A 31 -6.94 3.77 1.76
N GLU A 32 -7.35 3.71 3.04
CA GLU A 32 -6.63 4.36 4.14
C GLU A 32 -5.22 3.80 4.34
N LEU A 33 -5.01 2.50 4.12
CA LEU A 33 -3.68 1.90 4.23
C LEU A 33 -2.75 2.41 3.12
N LEU A 34 -3.25 2.56 1.88
CA LEU A 34 -2.46 3.08 0.77
C LEU A 34 -2.12 4.57 0.97
N HIS A 35 -3.04 5.36 1.53
CA HIS A 35 -2.76 6.75 1.92
C HIS A 35 -1.72 6.84 3.03
N GLU A 36 -1.79 5.99 4.05
CA GLU A 36 -0.77 5.95 5.12
C GLU A 36 0.61 5.56 4.61
N LEU A 37 0.71 4.56 3.72
CA LEU A 37 1.97 4.22 3.05
C LEU A 37 2.51 5.40 2.24
N GLY A 38 1.62 6.21 1.65
CA GLY A 38 1.95 7.42 0.94
C GLY A 38 2.72 8.45 1.78
N LYS A 39 2.61 8.45 3.11
CA LYS A 39 3.33 9.39 3.98
C LYS A 39 4.83 9.14 4.08
N ARG A 40 5.33 7.96 3.65
CA ARG A 40 6.77 7.66 3.62
C ARG A 40 7.41 8.35 2.42
N GLU A 41 8.60 8.92 2.61
CA GLU A 41 9.29 9.65 1.54
C GLU A 41 9.88 8.72 0.46
N ARG A 42 10.25 7.48 0.80
CA ARG A 42 10.87 6.50 -0.11
C ARG A 42 10.62 5.07 0.32
N PHE A 43 10.77 4.17 -0.65
CA PHE A 43 10.83 2.72 -0.49
C PHE A 43 12.10 2.20 -1.17
N ASP A 44 12.52 0.99 -0.82
CA ASP A 44 13.68 0.35 -1.43
C ASP A 44 13.26 -0.45 -2.67
N ASP A 45 12.19 -1.27 -2.60
CA ASP A 45 11.58 -1.95 -3.74
C ASP A 45 10.14 -2.45 -3.44
N LEU A 46 9.19 -1.54 -3.21
CA LEU A 46 7.80 -1.92 -2.95
C LEU A 46 7.08 -2.25 -4.27
N GLN A 47 6.62 -3.50 -4.40
CA GLN A 47 5.83 -3.94 -5.55
C GLN A 47 4.34 -3.97 -5.19
N VAL A 48 3.49 -3.35 -6.01
CA VAL A 48 2.04 -3.37 -5.82
C VAL A 48 1.36 -3.87 -7.08
N TYR A 49 0.51 -4.88 -6.95
CA TYR A 49 -0.31 -5.44 -8.01
C TYR A 49 -1.77 -5.06 -7.79
N GLY A 50 -2.40 -4.50 -8.82
CA GLY A 50 -3.83 -4.19 -8.81
C GLY A 50 -4.30 -3.87 -10.22
N ALA A 51 -5.31 -3.01 -10.36
CA ALA A 51 -5.76 -2.57 -11.67
C ALA A 51 -6.30 -1.12 -11.59
N LEU A 52 -7.61 -0.94 -11.49
CA LEU A 52 -8.21 0.39 -11.36
C LEU A 52 -7.98 0.98 -9.96
N LEU A 53 -7.25 2.09 -9.86
CA LEU A 53 -7.14 2.86 -8.63
C LEU A 53 -8.44 3.61 -8.34
N VAL A 54 -8.95 3.50 -7.13
CA VAL A 54 -10.21 4.18 -6.74
C VAL A 54 -9.99 5.58 -6.15
N ASP A 55 -8.74 5.98 -5.93
CA ASP A 55 -8.35 7.29 -5.41
C ASP A 55 -6.93 7.66 -5.89
N LEU A 56 -6.50 8.89 -5.59
CA LEU A 56 -5.16 9.40 -5.86
C LEU A 56 -4.21 9.07 -4.70
N TYR A 57 -3.41 8.01 -4.86
CA TYR A 57 -2.50 7.57 -3.82
C TYR A 57 -1.08 8.09 -4.02
N GLU A 58 -0.59 8.86 -3.05
CA GLU A 58 0.76 9.42 -3.08
C GLU A 58 1.86 8.34 -3.08
N VAL A 59 1.58 7.16 -2.51
CA VAL A 59 2.53 6.02 -2.48
C VAL A 59 3.06 5.67 -3.87
N PHE A 60 2.22 5.78 -4.92
CA PHE A 60 2.64 5.45 -6.29
C PHE A 60 3.51 6.52 -6.95
N THR A 61 3.72 7.66 -6.29
CA THR A 61 4.69 8.68 -6.71
C THR A 61 6.02 8.57 -5.96
N ARG A 62 6.10 7.71 -4.93
CA ARG A 62 7.29 7.60 -4.10
C ARG A 62 8.41 6.85 -4.83
N PRO A 63 9.68 7.28 -4.66
CA PRO A 63 10.83 6.52 -5.14
C PRO A 63 10.82 5.09 -4.62
N GLY A 64 11.18 4.14 -5.48
CA GLY A 64 11.25 2.71 -5.13
C GLY A 64 9.91 1.99 -5.10
N VAL A 65 8.81 2.63 -5.50
CA VAL A 65 7.49 2.00 -5.64
C VAL A 65 7.23 1.66 -7.10
N ARG A 66 6.72 0.44 -7.34
CA ARG A 66 6.23 0.02 -8.66
C ARG A 66 4.81 -0.49 -8.55
N MET A 67 3.93 0.07 -9.37
CA MET A 67 2.55 -0.42 -9.54
C MET A 67 2.45 -1.16 -10.87
N ALA A 68 2.01 -2.42 -10.82
CA ALA A 68 1.67 -3.22 -11.99
C ALA A 68 0.15 -3.39 -12.06
N SER A 69 -0.42 -3.05 -13.23
CA SER A 69 -1.83 -3.31 -13.54
C SER A 69 -1.95 -4.63 -14.27
N GLY A 70 -2.87 -5.49 -13.82
CA GLY A 70 -3.32 -6.71 -14.52
C GLY A 70 -4.67 -6.55 -15.19
#